data_AF-A0A6B2UQE1-F1
#
_entry.id   AF-A0A6B2UQE1-F1
#
_cell.length_a   1.000
_cell.length_b   1.000
_cell.length_c   1.000
_cell.angle_alpha   90.00
_cell.angle_beta   90.00
_cell.angle_gamma   90.00
#
_symmetry.space_group_name_H-M   'P 1'
#
loop_
_entity.id
_entity.type
_entity.pdbx_description
1 polymer ?
#
loop_
_entity_poly.entity_id
_entity_poly.type
_entity_poly.pdbx_seq_one_letter_code
_entity_poly.pdbx_strand_id
1 'polypeptide(L)'
;MRPTPRRRTVLALALLTVSLLGPSAGSAAATPRTVAPPTVAPGVEAPPLPALLADTGGARQLLVATAPDTRATRGTLTWWERRADGEWRARGRAAARFGAGGLVEGSHREQGTNTTPTGLFGLPFAFGNDPAPKGTHLPYRPVTPRSWWCEDNASRAYNRWSEPRAADCRAEESERLADYPVQYAHAFVTDFNYRHPVRGRGAGIFLHVNGKGATAGCVSVPAATMRTLLRWVRPGARLVVGTGGGTTAVTRY
;
A
#
# COMPACT_ATOMS: atom_id res chain seq x y z
N MET A 1 -8.59 -26.26 -36.93
CA MET A 1 -9.85 -25.47 -37.07
C MET A 1 -9.64 -24.08 -36.50
N ARG A 2 -9.57 -23.05 -37.34
CA ARG A 2 -9.54 -21.63 -36.95
C ARG A 2 -10.86 -20.99 -37.43
N PRO A 3 -11.58 -20.21 -36.61
CA PRO A 3 -12.76 -19.49 -37.09
C PRO A 3 -12.36 -18.09 -37.58
N THR A 4 -12.86 -17.72 -38.76
CA THR A 4 -12.83 -16.39 -39.37
C THR A 4 -13.92 -15.49 -38.76
N PRO A 5 -13.65 -14.20 -38.47
CA PRO A 5 -14.69 -13.26 -38.08
C PRO A 5 -15.25 -12.50 -39.29
N ARG A 6 -16.59 -12.47 -39.39
CA ARG A 6 -17.38 -11.68 -40.35
C ARG A 6 -17.34 -10.20 -39.98
N ARG A 7 -17.00 -9.34 -40.93
CA ARG A 7 -17.13 -7.87 -40.84
C ARG A 7 -18.58 -7.45 -41.03
N ARG A 8 -19.08 -6.55 -40.17
CA ARG A 8 -20.37 -5.85 -40.32
C ARG A 8 -20.09 -4.41 -40.75
N THR A 9 -20.66 -4.03 -41.88
CA THR A 9 -20.69 -2.66 -42.43
C THR A 9 -21.79 -1.87 -41.72
N VAL A 10 -21.51 -0.64 -41.30
CA VAL A 10 -22.55 0.34 -40.93
C VAL A 10 -22.30 1.59 -41.75
N LEU A 11 -23.29 1.92 -42.57
CA LEU A 11 -23.41 3.16 -43.35
C LEU A 11 -24.42 4.05 -42.60
N ALA A 12 -24.10 5.31 -42.34
CA ALA A 12 -25.08 6.29 -41.91
C ALA A 12 -24.78 7.66 -42.54
N LEU A 13 -25.82 8.16 -43.20
CA LEU A 13 -25.92 9.33 -44.07
C LEU A 13 -25.82 10.65 -43.30
N ALA A 14 -25.20 11.65 -43.93
CA ALA A 14 -25.28 13.05 -43.53
C ALA A 14 -26.52 13.70 -44.15
N LEU A 15 -27.15 14.66 -43.45
CA LEU A 15 -28.09 15.64 -44.02
C LEU A 15 -27.99 16.97 -43.25
N LEU A 16 -27.73 18.04 -44.00
CA LEU A 16 -27.79 19.47 -43.66
C LEU A 16 -29.14 20.04 -44.11
N THR A 17 -29.73 20.96 -43.34
CA THR A 17 -30.62 22.06 -43.80
C THR A 17 -30.74 23.10 -42.65
N VAL A 18 -30.17 24.30 -42.78
CA VAL A 18 -30.68 25.58 -43.35
C VAL A 18 -31.83 26.22 -42.57
N SER A 19 -31.53 27.44 -42.10
CA SER A 19 -32.26 28.37 -41.24
C SER A 19 -33.43 29.10 -41.93
N LEU A 20 -34.40 29.56 -41.15
CA LEU A 20 -35.34 30.64 -41.50
C LEU A 20 -35.51 31.60 -40.31
N LEU A 21 -35.25 32.89 -40.55
CA LEU A 21 -35.54 34.02 -39.66
C LEU A 21 -37.02 34.39 -39.74
N GLY A 22 -37.62 34.76 -38.61
CA GLY A 22 -38.90 35.48 -38.51
C GLY A 22 -38.80 36.63 -37.50
N PRO A 23 -39.50 37.76 -37.69
CA PRO A 23 -39.29 38.97 -36.90
C PRO A 23 -40.10 39.03 -35.59
N SER A 24 -39.60 39.93 -34.74
CA SER A 24 -39.88 40.25 -33.34
C SER A 24 -41.25 40.84 -32.99
N ALA A 25 -41.73 40.55 -31.78
CA ALA A 25 -42.69 41.37 -31.04
C ALA A 25 -42.34 41.39 -29.55
N GLY A 26 -42.37 42.59 -28.94
CA GLY A 26 -41.84 42.88 -27.62
C GLY A 26 -42.65 42.37 -26.42
N SER A 27 -41.95 42.16 -25.32
CA SER A 27 -42.51 42.17 -23.96
C SER A 27 -41.45 42.69 -23.00
N ALA A 28 -41.80 43.73 -22.26
CA ALA A 28 -40.98 44.30 -21.20
C ALA A 28 -40.80 43.25 -20.09
N ALA A 29 -39.58 42.74 -19.93
CA ALA A 29 -39.23 41.83 -18.84
C ALA A 29 -38.89 42.65 -17.58
N ALA A 30 -39.71 42.53 -16.55
CA ALA A 30 -39.33 42.91 -15.19
C ALA A 30 -38.15 42.04 -14.75
N THR A 31 -37.05 42.67 -14.31
CA THR A 31 -35.88 41.97 -13.79
C THR A 31 -36.23 41.23 -12.49
N PRO A 32 -36.08 39.89 -12.42
CA PRO A 32 -36.22 39.20 -11.16
C PRO A 32 -35.04 39.60 -10.26
N ARG A 33 -35.35 40.04 -9.03
CA ARG A 33 -34.35 40.17 -7.97
C ARG A 33 -33.80 38.77 -7.68
N THR A 34 -32.58 38.51 -8.10
CA THR A 34 -31.82 37.31 -7.72
C THR A 34 -31.61 37.33 -6.21
N VAL A 35 -32.37 36.52 -5.48
CA VAL A 35 -32.05 36.20 -4.08
C VAL A 35 -30.77 35.37 -4.12
N ALA A 36 -29.70 35.89 -3.53
CA ALA A 36 -28.45 35.15 -3.40
C ALA A 36 -28.71 33.84 -2.62
N PRO A 37 -28.18 32.69 -3.08
CA PRO A 37 -28.35 31.45 -2.36
C PRO A 37 -27.71 31.57 -0.97
N PRO A 38 -28.28 30.91 0.06
CA PRO A 38 -27.69 30.91 1.39
C PRO A 38 -26.27 30.37 1.32
N THR A 39 -25.32 31.13 1.89
CA THR A 39 -23.94 30.72 2.04
C THR A 39 -23.90 29.44 2.87
N VAL A 40 -23.60 28.31 2.22
CA VAL A 40 -23.34 27.05 2.92
C VAL A 40 -22.12 27.29 3.80
N ALA A 41 -22.32 27.24 5.12
CA ALA A 41 -21.21 27.26 6.07
C ALA A 41 -20.19 26.18 5.68
N PRO A 42 -18.86 26.43 5.78
CA PRO A 42 -17.87 25.43 5.43
C PRO A 42 -18.14 24.18 6.28
N GLY A 43 -18.48 23.08 5.59
CA GLY A 43 -18.76 21.79 6.21
C GLY A 43 -17.54 21.33 6.99
N VAL A 44 -17.77 20.80 8.20
CA VAL A 44 -16.73 20.18 9.02
C VAL A 44 -16.06 19.08 8.19
N GLU A 45 -14.80 19.29 7.80
CA GLU A 45 -14.02 18.30 7.06
C GLU A 45 -13.89 17.04 7.91
N ALA A 46 -14.13 15.87 7.32
CA ALA A 46 -14.04 14.60 8.04
C ALA A 46 -12.62 14.42 8.61
N PRO A 47 -12.45 13.86 9.82
CA PRO A 47 -11.13 13.66 10.40
C PRO A 47 -10.21 12.85 9.47
N PRO A 48 -8.91 13.18 9.40
CA PRO A 48 -7.97 12.42 8.59
C PRO A 48 -7.86 10.99 9.13
N LEU A 49 -7.64 10.02 8.23
CA LEU A 49 -7.65 8.58 8.58
C LEU A 49 -6.79 8.21 9.81
N PRO A 50 -5.56 8.72 9.98
CA PRO A 50 -4.78 8.49 11.20
C PRO A 50 -5.46 8.87 12.52
N ALA A 51 -6.35 9.88 12.51
CA ALA A 51 -7.10 10.30 13.69
C ALA A 51 -8.25 9.35 14.05
N LEU A 52 -8.57 8.41 13.14
CA LEU A 52 -9.61 7.38 13.33
C LEU A 52 -9.02 6.01 13.71
N LEU A 53 -7.69 5.90 13.79
CA LEU A 53 -7.02 4.66 14.22
C LEU A 53 -7.21 4.45 15.73
N ALA A 54 -7.29 3.19 16.15
CA ALA A 54 -7.39 2.84 17.56
C ALA A 54 -6.06 3.08 18.27
N ASP A 55 -4.94 2.82 17.60
CA ASP A 55 -3.60 3.12 18.07
C ASP A 55 -2.69 3.57 16.92
N THR A 56 -1.79 4.51 17.22
CA THR A 56 -0.72 4.92 16.31
C THR A 56 0.64 4.42 16.79
N GLY A 57 0.70 3.75 17.94
CA GLY A 57 1.91 3.37 18.64
C GLY A 57 2.75 4.57 19.06
N GLY A 58 2.10 5.72 19.29
CA GLY A 58 2.74 7.03 19.53
C GLY A 58 3.49 7.61 18.32
N ALA A 59 3.28 7.05 17.12
CA ALA A 59 4.06 7.43 15.95
C ALA A 59 3.72 8.85 15.46
N ARG A 60 4.74 9.54 14.94
CA ARG A 60 4.57 10.80 14.19
C ARG A 60 4.51 10.59 12.68
N GLN A 61 4.83 9.39 12.22
CA GLN A 61 4.81 9.02 10.81
C GLN A 61 4.10 7.67 10.66
N LEU A 62 3.09 7.63 9.80
CA LEU A 62 2.32 6.42 9.52
C LEU A 62 2.35 6.13 8.03
N LEU A 63 2.64 4.89 7.67
CA LEU A 63 2.35 4.31 6.38
C LEU A 63 1.04 3.54 6.54
N VAL A 64 -0.04 3.92 5.85
CA VAL A 64 -1.34 3.25 5.97
C VAL A 64 -1.66 2.57 4.65
N ALA A 65 -1.59 1.24 4.63
CA ALA A 65 -1.88 0.38 3.50
C ALA A 65 -3.31 -0.16 3.61
N THR A 66 -4.21 0.36 2.77
CA THR A 66 -5.64 0.04 2.81
C THR A 66 -6.04 -0.78 1.58
N ALA A 67 -6.62 -1.94 1.82
CA ALA A 67 -7.31 -2.75 0.83
C ALA A 67 -8.84 -2.48 0.87
N PRO A 68 -9.57 -2.62 -0.25
CA PRO A 68 -11.03 -2.55 -0.24
C PRO A 68 -11.68 -3.57 0.71
N ASP A 69 -11.22 -4.83 0.64
CA ASP A 69 -11.70 -5.96 1.43
C ASP A 69 -10.59 -7.02 1.60
N THR A 70 -10.88 -8.10 2.33
CA THR A 70 -9.91 -9.16 2.65
C THR A 70 -9.54 -10.06 1.48
N ARG A 71 -10.26 -10.02 0.35
CA ARG A 71 -9.92 -10.77 -0.87
C ARG A 71 -9.09 -9.95 -1.85
N ALA A 72 -8.97 -8.65 -1.62
CA ALA A 72 -8.28 -7.76 -2.53
C ALA A 72 -6.76 -7.96 -2.51
N THR A 73 -6.17 -8.03 -3.70
CA THR A 73 -4.71 -8.10 -3.91
C THR A 73 -4.10 -6.74 -4.25
N ARG A 74 -4.92 -5.69 -4.28
CA ARG A 74 -4.54 -4.31 -4.61
C ARG A 74 -5.24 -3.32 -3.68
N GLY A 75 -4.60 -2.19 -3.47
CA GLY A 75 -5.15 -1.08 -2.70
C GLY A 75 -4.27 0.15 -2.78
N THR A 76 -4.23 0.91 -1.69
CA THR A 76 -3.49 2.18 -1.62
C THR A 76 -2.59 2.20 -0.40
N LEU A 77 -1.35 2.67 -0.57
CA LEU A 77 -0.50 3.10 0.53
C LEU A 77 -0.54 4.63 0.60
N THR A 78 -0.92 5.19 1.75
CA THR A 78 -0.85 6.63 2.02
C THR A 78 0.11 6.86 3.19
N TRP A 79 1.04 7.81 3.07
CA TRP A 79 1.96 8.13 4.15
C TRP A 79 1.64 9.49 4.77
N TRP A 80 1.58 9.51 6.09
CA TRP A 80 1.04 10.60 6.90
C TRP A 80 2.06 11.08 7.91
N GLU A 81 2.06 12.39 8.17
CA GLU A 81 2.92 13.02 9.16
C GLU A 81 2.10 13.81 10.18
N ARG A 82 2.41 13.62 11.46
CA ARG A 82 1.83 14.39 12.56
C ARG A 82 2.66 15.62 12.84
N ARG A 83 2.04 16.78 12.63
CA ARG A 83 2.61 18.10 12.89
C ARG A 83 2.68 18.40 14.39
N ALA A 84 3.36 19.49 14.75
CA ALA A 84 3.55 19.89 16.13
C ALA A 84 2.24 20.29 16.83
N ASP A 85 1.28 20.82 16.07
CA ASP A 85 -0.10 21.12 16.49
C ASP A 85 -0.98 19.86 16.69
N GLY A 86 -0.45 18.68 16.37
CA GLY A 86 -1.16 17.41 16.47
C GLY A 86 -1.94 17.01 15.22
N GLU A 87 -2.01 17.86 14.18
CA GLU A 87 -2.71 17.56 12.93
C GLU A 87 -1.97 16.50 12.10
N TRP A 88 -2.73 15.59 11.51
CA TRP A 88 -2.22 14.63 10.54
C TRP A 88 -2.35 15.15 9.12
N ARG A 89 -1.26 15.07 8.34
CA ARG A 89 -1.27 15.43 6.92
C ARG A 89 -0.72 14.32 6.05
N ALA A 90 -1.45 13.99 4.99
CA ALA A 90 -0.95 13.11 3.95
C ALA A 90 0.20 13.81 3.22
N ARG A 91 1.33 13.12 3.12
CA ARG A 91 2.52 13.55 2.38
C ARG A 91 2.60 12.93 0.99
N GLY A 92 1.75 11.93 0.72
CA GLY A 92 1.50 11.37 -0.60
C GLY A 92 0.80 10.01 -0.53
N ARG A 93 0.51 9.45 -1.70
CA ARG A 93 -0.12 8.14 -1.85
C ARG A 93 0.42 7.41 -3.08
N ALA A 94 0.30 6.09 -3.09
CA ALA A 94 0.60 5.25 -4.24
C ALA A 94 -0.28 4.01 -4.27
N ALA A 95 -0.42 3.39 -5.44
CA ALA A 95 -0.98 2.05 -5.53
C ALA A 95 -0.12 1.06 -4.73
N ALA A 96 -0.79 0.20 -3.97
CA ALA A 96 -0.18 -0.89 -3.22
C ALA A 96 -0.67 -2.23 -3.74
N ARG A 97 0.15 -3.27 -3.60
CA ARG A 97 -0.23 -4.66 -3.84
C ARG A 97 -0.02 -5.48 -2.59
N PHE A 98 -0.87 -6.47 -2.43
CA PHE A 98 -0.92 -7.37 -1.29
C PHE A 98 -0.69 -8.81 -1.74
N GLY A 99 -0.72 -9.70 -0.76
CA GLY A 99 -0.61 -11.13 -0.94
C GLY A 99 -1.64 -11.68 -1.93
N ALA A 100 -1.26 -12.71 -2.70
CA ALA A 100 -2.16 -13.39 -3.62
C ALA A 100 -3.38 -14.03 -2.92
N GLY A 101 -3.25 -14.36 -1.63
CA GLY A 101 -4.35 -14.82 -0.78
C GLY A 101 -5.21 -13.70 -0.17
N GLY A 102 -4.93 -12.43 -0.49
CA GLY A 102 -5.62 -11.28 0.11
C GLY A 102 -5.03 -10.88 1.46
N LEU A 103 -5.89 -10.47 2.40
CA LEU A 103 -5.53 -10.01 3.73
C LEU A 103 -6.16 -10.90 4.80
N VAL A 104 -5.47 -11.08 5.92
CA VAL A 104 -5.95 -11.83 7.09
C VAL A 104 -5.52 -11.13 8.37
N GLU A 105 -6.30 -11.29 9.44
CA GLU A 105 -5.91 -10.82 10.77
C GLU A 105 -4.50 -11.31 11.14
N GLY A 106 -3.63 -10.40 11.55
CA GLY A 106 -2.21 -10.71 11.78
C GLY A 106 -2.02 -11.82 12.81
N SER A 107 -2.84 -11.83 13.86
CA SER A 107 -2.81 -12.87 14.90
C SER A 107 -3.28 -14.25 14.42
N HIS A 108 -4.01 -14.32 13.30
CA HIS A 108 -4.56 -15.57 12.73
C HIS A 108 -3.88 -15.99 11.43
N ARG A 109 -2.89 -15.22 10.95
CA ARG A 109 -2.17 -15.55 9.72
C ARG A 109 -1.46 -16.91 9.85
N GLU A 110 -1.41 -17.65 8.76
CA GLU A 110 -0.66 -18.91 8.65
C GLU A 110 0.38 -18.80 7.52
N GLN A 111 1.55 -19.38 7.73
CA GLN A 111 2.63 -19.44 6.75
C GLN A 111 2.19 -20.20 5.49
N GLY A 112 2.66 -19.76 4.33
CA GLY A 112 2.30 -20.38 3.04
C GLY A 112 0.92 -20.00 2.49
N THR A 113 0.09 -19.25 3.25
CA THR A 113 -1.25 -18.82 2.76
C THR A 113 -1.21 -17.67 1.75
N ASN A 114 -0.04 -17.08 1.50
CA ASN A 114 0.14 -15.91 0.64
C ASN A 114 -0.75 -14.72 1.02
N THR A 115 -1.22 -14.63 2.26
CA THR A 115 -2.00 -13.51 2.77
C THR A 115 -1.09 -12.41 3.31
N THR A 116 -1.53 -11.16 3.23
CA THR A 116 -0.90 -10.04 3.93
C THR A 116 -1.50 -9.91 5.32
N PRO A 117 -0.69 -9.91 6.41
CA PRO A 117 -1.23 -9.71 7.75
C PRO A 117 -1.72 -8.28 7.92
N THR A 118 -2.91 -8.11 8.48
CA THR A 118 -3.40 -6.83 8.98
C THR A 118 -2.88 -6.56 10.38
N GLY A 119 -2.76 -5.28 10.75
CA GLY A 119 -2.23 -4.85 12.03
C GLY A 119 -1.42 -3.56 11.97
N LEU A 120 -0.86 -3.19 13.13
CA LEU A 120 0.08 -2.09 13.31
C LEU A 120 1.49 -2.65 13.54
N PHE A 121 2.43 -2.29 12.65
CA PHE A 121 3.78 -2.83 12.62
C PHE A 121 4.83 -1.72 12.71
N GLY A 122 5.92 -1.98 13.43
CA GLY A 122 7.15 -1.21 13.35
C GLY A 122 7.98 -1.53 12.10
N LEU A 123 8.92 -0.63 11.80
CA LEU A 123 9.87 -0.74 10.71
C LEU A 123 11.31 -0.75 11.28
N PRO A 124 11.83 -1.89 11.77
CA PRO A 124 13.09 -1.92 12.52
C PRO A 124 14.30 -1.48 11.70
N PHE A 125 14.37 -1.86 10.41
CA PHE A 125 15.43 -1.44 9.50
C PHE A 125 14.99 -1.58 8.03
N ALA A 126 15.75 -0.96 7.15
CA ALA A 126 15.64 -1.10 5.71
C ALA A 126 16.75 -2.00 5.16
N PHE A 127 16.54 -2.58 3.99
CA PHE A 127 17.54 -3.37 3.29
C PHE A 127 17.37 -3.27 1.77
N GLY A 128 18.34 -3.77 1.02
CA GLY A 128 18.17 -3.96 -0.41
C GLY A 128 19.42 -4.39 -1.15
N ASN A 129 19.21 -4.85 -2.38
CA ASN A 129 20.23 -5.18 -3.36
C ASN A 129 20.88 -3.91 -3.94
N ASP A 130 20.15 -2.81 -3.98
CA ASP A 130 20.69 -1.51 -4.38
C ASP A 130 21.23 -0.75 -3.16
N PRO A 131 22.16 0.20 -3.37
CA PRO A 131 22.57 1.11 -2.30
C PRO A 131 21.40 1.90 -1.72
N ALA A 132 21.50 2.26 -0.44
CA ALA A 132 20.54 3.14 0.22
C ALA A 132 20.46 4.48 -0.52
N PRO A 133 19.25 5.00 -0.82
CA PRO A 133 19.10 6.36 -1.30
C PRO A 133 19.71 7.36 -0.31
N LYS A 134 20.43 8.37 -0.81
CA LYS A 134 20.92 9.47 0.04
C LYS A 134 19.77 10.08 0.83
N GLY A 135 19.98 10.28 2.13
CA GLY A 135 18.95 10.77 3.06
C GLY A 135 18.09 9.66 3.69
N THR A 136 18.46 8.38 3.55
CA THR A 136 17.81 7.30 4.31
C THR A 136 18.09 7.45 5.80
N HIS A 137 17.03 7.47 6.63
CA HIS A 137 17.15 7.72 8.07
C HIS A 137 17.15 6.45 8.92
N LEU A 138 16.55 5.36 8.44
CA LEU A 138 16.62 4.07 9.14
C LEU A 138 17.97 3.39 8.90
N PRO A 139 18.42 2.51 9.81
CA PRO A 139 19.51 1.59 9.50
C PRO A 139 19.24 0.86 8.19
N TYR A 140 20.21 0.84 7.28
CA TYR A 140 20.09 0.19 5.98
C TYR A 140 21.10 -0.94 5.87
N ARG A 141 20.62 -2.16 5.64
CA ARG A 141 21.46 -3.35 5.48
C ARG A 141 21.60 -3.72 4.01
N PRO A 142 22.82 -3.68 3.43
CA PRO A 142 23.04 -4.18 2.07
C PRO A 142 22.80 -5.69 2.00
N VAL A 143 22.13 -6.12 0.93
CA VAL A 143 22.02 -7.54 0.57
C VAL A 143 23.33 -7.99 -0.07
N THR A 144 23.80 -9.18 0.31
CA THR A 144 24.93 -9.88 -0.28
C THR A 144 24.49 -11.27 -0.75
N PRO A 145 25.32 -12.00 -1.53
CA PRO A 145 25.02 -13.38 -1.90
C PRO A 145 24.85 -14.35 -0.71
N ARG A 146 25.25 -13.95 0.50
CA ARG A 146 25.12 -14.72 1.73
C ARG A 146 23.97 -14.27 2.63
N SER A 147 23.20 -13.26 2.20
CA SER A 147 22.05 -12.75 2.96
C SER A 147 20.81 -13.62 2.75
N TRP A 148 20.29 -14.16 3.85
CA TRP A 148 19.08 -14.98 3.87
C TRP A 148 18.08 -14.41 4.85
N TRP A 149 16.80 -14.58 4.56
CA TRP A 149 15.76 -14.52 5.58
C TRP A 149 15.28 -15.94 5.87
N CYS A 150 15.46 -16.39 7.10
CA CYS A 150 15.08 -17.74 7.48
C CYS A 150 13.58 -17.83 7.74
N GLU A 151 12.88 -18.65 6.96
CA GLU A 151 11.44 -18.93 7.14
C GLU A 151 11.18 -20.37 7.60
N ASP A 152 12.23 -21.14 7.88
CA ASP A 152 12.11 -22.52 8.35
C ASP A 152 11.60 -22.60 9.80
N ASN A 153 10.41 -23.20 9.97
CA ASN A 153 9.78 -23.41 11.26
C ASN A 153 10.55 -24.35 12.20
N ALA A 154 11.52 -25.12 11.73
CA ALA A 154 12.38 -25.94 12.59
C ALA A 154 13.63 -25.18 13.09
N SER A 155 14.01 -24.07 12.44
CA SER A 155 15.25 -23.37 12.74
C SER A 155 15.15 -22.51 14.00
N ARG A 156 16.27 -22.36 14.73
CA ARG A 156 16.42 -21.33 15.77
C ARG A 156 16.48 -19.92 15.19
N ALA A 157 16.82 -19.78 13.91
CA ALA A 157 16.84 -18.50 13.20
C ALA A 157 15.49 -18.12 12.58
N TYR A 158 14.39 -18.82 12.90
CA TYR A 158 13.07 -18.54 12.30
C TYR A 158 12.66 -17.07 12.38
N ASN A 159 12.23 -16.53 11.23
CA ASN A 159 11.90 -15.14 10.97
C ASN A 159 13.05 -14.16 11.34
N ARG A 160 14.29 -14.50 10.96
CA ARG A 160 15.47 -13.67 11.14
C ARG A 160 16.27 -13.55 9.86
N TRP A 161 16.92 -12.40 9.70
CA TRP A 161 18.05 -12.29 8.80
C TRP A 161 19.19 -13.18 9.30
N SER A 162 19.70 -14.04 8.42
CA SER A 162 20.86 -14.90 8.68
C SER A 162 21.90 -14.66 7.59
N GLU A 163 23.14 -14.40 8.00
CA GLU A 163 24.24 -14.17 7.07
C GLU A 163 25.57 -14.63 7.69
N PRO A 164 26.12 -15.80 7.28
CA PRO A 164 25.56 -16.73 6.30
C PRO A 164 24.24 -17.38 6.75
N ARG A 165 23.56 -18.12 5.86
CA ARG A 165 22.38 -18.93 6.23
C ARG A 165 22.73 -19.83 7.42
N ALA A 166 21.91 -19.80 8.46
CA ALA A 166 22.08 -20.65 9.64
C ALA A 166 22.06 -22.13 9.23
N ALA A 167 22.89 -22.95 9.87
CA ALA A 167 23.05 -24.35 9.50
C ALA A 167 21.75 -25.17 9.65
N ASP A 168 20.90 -24.79 10.62
CA ASP A 168 19.60 -25.42 10.89
C ASP A 168 18.43 -24.79 10.12
N CYS A 169 18.70 -23.84 9.21
CA CYS A 169 17.68 -23.16 8.42
C CYS A 169 17.67 -23.68 6.99
N ARG A 170 16.70 -24.52 6.62
CA ARG A 170 16.58 -25.12 5.28
C ARG A 170 16.39 -24.07 4.18
N ALA A 171 17.05 -24.28 3.03
CA ALA A 171 17.13 -23.28 1.96
C ALA A 171 15.84 -23.30 1.12
N GLU A 172 15.26 -24.46 0.96
CA GLU A 172 13.97 -24.71 0.31
C GLU A 172 12.78 -24.12 1.09
N GLU A 173 12.97 -23.86 2.39
CA GLU A 173 12.00 -23.24 3.29
C GLU A 173 12.32 -21.78 3.59
N SER A 174 13.23 -21.14 2.85
CA SER A 174 13.73 -19.79 3.17
C SER A 174 14.12 -19.04 1.92
N GLU A 175 14.16 -17.72 2.01
CA GLU A 175 14.53 -16.90 0.88
C GLU A 175 15.97 -16.41 0.96
N ARG A 176 16.70 -16.57 -0.14
CA ARG A 176 17.96 -15.87 -0.36
C ARG A 176 17.64 -14.51 -0.96
N LEU A 177 17.91 -13.45 -0.21
CA LEU A 177 17.45 -12.09 -0.55
C LEU A 177 18.04 -11.55 -1.87
N ALA A 178 19.21 -12.06 -2.26
CA ALA A 178 19.86 -11.73 -3.53
C ALA A 178 19.11 -12.27 -4.76
N ASP A 179 18.24 -13.26 -4.61
CA ASP A 179 17.50 -13.88 -5.74
C ASP A 179 16.28 -13.04 -6.16
N TYR A 180 16.00 -11.94 -5.47
CA TYR A 180 14.88 -11.04 -5.73
C TYR A 180 15.36 -9.60 -6.02
N PRO A 181 16.21 -9.39 -7.04
CA PRO A 181 16.88 -8.11 -7.28
C PRO A 181 15.89 -6.96 -7.58
N VAL A 182 14.72 -7.26 -8.15
CA VAL A 182 13.70 -6.24 -8.45
C VAL A 182 12.89 -5.91 -7.20
N GLN A 183 12.32 -6.92 -6.55
CA GLN A 183 11.44 -6.75 -5.38
C GLN A 183 12.22 -6.15 -4.22
N TYR A 184 13.41 -6.66 -3.97
CA TYR A 184 14.31 -6.23 -2.90
C TYR A 184 15.41 -5.30 -3.43
N ALA A 185 15.16 -4.54 -4.49
CA ALA A 185 16.00 -3.38 -4.81
C ALA A 185 16.06 -2.46 -3.59
N HIS A 186 14.89 -2.20 -2.98
CA HIS A 186 14.72 -1.47 -1.73
C HIS A 186 13.55 -2.08 -0.94
N ALA A 187 13.73 -2.29 0.36
CA ALA A 187 12.70 -2.84 1.23
C ALA A 187 12.81 -2.32 2.67
N PHE A 188 11.70 -2.33 3.40
CA PHE A 188 11.68 -2.26 4.86
C PHE A 188 11.30 -3.62 5.42
N VAL A 189 12.00 -4.02 6.49
CA VAL A 189 11.50 -5.07 7.36
C VAL A 189 10.27 -4.54 8.09
N THR A 190 9.22 -5.35 8.19
CA THR A 190 8.12 -5.12 9.13
C THR A 190 8.36 -5.96 10.38
N ASP A 191 7.96 -5.49 11.55
CA ASP A 191 8.09 -6.30 12.77
C ASP A 191 6.97 -7.33 12.97
N PHE A 192 6.18 -7.62 11.92
CA PHE A 192 5.22 -8.73 11.92
C PHE A 192 5.91 -10.03 12.30
N ASN A 193 5.40 -10.68 13.35
CA ASN A 193 5.92 -11.93 13.90
C ASN A 193 7.44 -11.88 14.22
N TYR A 194 8.02 -10.68 14.44
CA TYR A 194 9.47 -10.52 14.50
C TYR A 194 10.01 -10.64 15.92
N ARG A 195 9.58 -9.79 16.87
CA ARG A 195 10.20 -9.72 18.21
C ARG A 195 10.19 -11.06 18.95
N HIS A 196 9.01 -11.69 19.01
CA HIS A 196 8.80 -13.01 19.59
C HIS A 196 8.07 -13.87 18.55
N PRO A 197 8.82 -14.56 17.66
CA PRO A 197 8.22 -15.23 16.53
C PRO A 197 7.42 -16.46 16.99
N VAL A 198 6.15 -16.50 16.60
CA VAL A 198 5.30 -17.69 16.69
C VAL A 198 5.52 -18.52 15.43
N ARG A 199 5.98 -19.76 15.60
CA ARG A 199 6.17 -20.70 14.50
C ARG A 199 4.83 -20.97 13.79
N GLY A 200 4.85 -21.09 12.48
CA GLY A 200 3.68 -21.30 11.62
C GLY A 200 2.88 -20.03 11.31
N ARG A 201 3.12 -18.91 12.00
CA ARG A 201 2.46 -17.60 11.74
C ARG A 201 2.98 -16.94 10.45
N GLY A 202 4.17 -17.34 10.01
CA GLY A 202 4.86 -16.88 8.82
C GLY A 202 6.00 -15.91 9.10
N ALA A 203 6.83 -15.73 8.09
CA ALA A 203 8.06 -14.95 8.14
C ALA A 203 8.18 -14.12 6.85
N GLY A 204 9.21 -13.27 6.74
CA GLY A 204 9.56 -12.60 5.48
C GLY A 204 8.54 -11.56 5.01
N ILE A 205 7.77 -10.95 5.93
CA ILE A 205 6.78 -9.93 5.57
C ILE A 205 7.43 -8.56 5.54
N PHE A 206 7.53 -7.99 4.34
CA PHE A 206 8.23 -6.72 4.08
C PHE A 206 7.32 -5.69 3.40
N LEU A 207 7.79 -4.44 3.40
CA LEU A 207 7.33 -3.41 2.45
C LEU A 207 8.40 -3.21 1.38
N HIS A 208 8.13 -3.56 0.13
CA HIS A 208 9.18 -3.61 -0.90
C HIS A 208 8.73 -3.10 -2.28
N VAL A 209 9.65 -3.08 -3.25
CA VAL A 209 9.38 -2.64 -4.63
C VAL A 209 8.49 -3.66 -5.36
N ASN A 210 7.56 -3.18 -6.18
CA ASN A 210 6.71 -4.04 -7.01
C ASN A 210 7.52 -5.05 -7.83
N GLY A 211 7.19 -6.34 -7.66
CA GLY A 211 7.50 -7.38 -8.63
C GLY A 211 6.40 -7.54 -9.69
N LYS A 212 6.31 -8.73 -10.26
CA LYS A 212 5.19 -9.12 -11.14
C LYS A 212 4.01 -9.59 -10.28
N GLY A 213 2.82 -9.04 -10.54
CA GLY A 213 1.58 -9.49 -9.89
C GLY A 213 1.46 -9.14 -8.40
N ALA A 214 0.68 -9.96 -7.69
CA ALA A 214 0.49 -9.94 -6.24
C ALA A 214 1.73 -10.49 -5.51
N THR A 215 1.84 -10.25 -4.20
CA THR A 215 2.98 -10.72 -3.38
C THR A 215 2.68 -12.09 -2.74
N ALA A 216 3.65 -12.64 -1.99
CA ALA A 216 3.44 -13.78 -1.10
C ALA A 216 2.97 -13.38 0.31
N GLY A 217 2.58 -12.11 0.51
CA GLY A 217 2.13 -11.57 1.79
C GLY A 217 2.70 -10.21 2.14
N CYS A 218 3.77 -9.79 1.48
CA CYS A 218 4.31 -8.43 1.60
C CYS A 218 3.34 -7.35 1.12
N VAL A 219 3.59 -6.11 1.55
CA VAL A 219 3.05 -4.94 0.86
C VAL A 219 4.08 -4.52 -0.19
N SER A 220 3.65 -4.26 -1.43
CA SER A 220 4.57 -3.73 -2.45
C SER A 220 4.05 -2.46 -3.13
N VAL A 221 5.00 -1.59 -3.49
CA VAL A 221 4.75 -0.26 -4.07
C VAL A 221 5.71 0.03 -5.24
N PRO A 222 5.44 1.04 -6.09
CA PRO A 222 6.36 1.40 -7.17
C PRO A 222 7.76 1.78 -6.64
N ALA A 223 8.81 1.48 -7.42
CA ALA A 223 10.20 1.76 -7.04
C ALA A 223 10.46 3.23 -6.67
N ALA A 224 9.85 4.16 -7.41
CA ALA A 224 9.93 5.58 -7.10
C ALA A 224 9.32 5.93 -5.73
N THR A 225 8.17 5.32 -5.41
CA THR A 225 7.54 5.45 -4.08
C THR A 225 8.47 4.90 -3.01
N MET A 226 9.03 3.70 -3.19
CA MET A 226 9.92 3.09 -2.19
C MET A 226 11.14 3.97 -1.89
N ARG A 227 11.77 4.56 -2.92
CA ARG A 227 12.86 5.53 -2.72
C ARG A 227 12.42 6.78 -1.96
N THR A 228 11.20 7.28 -2.21
CA THR A 228 10.61 8.40 -1.45
C THR A 228 10.40 8.02 0.01
N LEU A 229 9.86 6.82 0.29
CA LEU A 229 9.63 6.35 1.65
C LEU A 229 10.95 6.18 2.40
N LEU A 230 12.00 5.62 1.78
CA LEU A 230 13.32 5.49 2.42
C LEU A 230 13.91 6.81 2.91
N ARG A 231 13.71 7.89 2.15
CA ARG A 231 14.16 9.24 2.55
C ARG A 231 13.23 9.93 3.55
N TRP A 232 11.98 9.49 3.65
CA TRP A 232 10.96 10.17 4.46
C TRP A 232 10.77 9.50 5.83
N VAL A 233 10.76 8.17 5.87
CA VAL A 233 10.55 7.37 7.09
C VAL A 233 11.71 7.58 8.06
N ARG A 234 11.37 7.93 9.31
CA ARG A 234 12.29 8.10 10.44
C ARG A 234 12.07 7.00 11.49
N PRO A 235 13.04 6.79 12.41
CA PRO A 235 12.85 5.88 13.54
C PRO A 235 11.55 6.17 14.31
N GLY A 236 10.79 5.13 14.64
CA GLY A 236 9.49 5.23 15.30
C GLY A 236 8.27 5.35 14.38
N ALA A 237 8.47 5.43 13.06
CA ALA A 237 7.37 5.29 12.11
C ALA A 237 6.70 3.91 12.19
N ARG A 238 5.41 3.84 11.86
CA ARG A 238 4.64 2.58 11.82
C ARG A 238 4.00 2.35 10.47
N LEU A 239 3.81 1.08 10.13
CA LEU A 239 3.01 0.60 9.03
C LEU A 239 1.70 0.02 9.58
N VAL A 240 0.57 0.58 9.16
CA VAL A 240 -0.76 0.03 9.39
C VAL A 240 -1.20 -0.69 8.12
N VAL A 241 -1.65 -1.93 8.23
CA VAL A 241 -2.22 -2.69 7.12
C VAL A 241 -3.62 -3.15 7.48
N GLY A 242 -4.59 -2.95 6.60
CA GLY A 242 -5.97 -3.35 6.87
C GLY A 242 -6.92 -3.07 5.72
N THR A 243 -8.20 -3.31 5.95
CA THR A 243 -9.27 -3.04 4.99
C THR A 243 -9.91 -1.67 5.21
N GLY A 244 -10.74 -1.21 4.27
CA GLY A 244 -11.53 0.02 4.44
C GLY A 244 -12.67 -0.11 5.45
N GLY A 245 -13.07 -1.33 5.79
CA GLY A 245 -14.13 -1.63 6.75
C GLY A 245 -14.11 -3.09 7.21
N GLY A 246 -15.02 -3.46 8.11
CA GLY A 246 -15.14 -4.81 8.67
C GLY A 246 -14.21 -5.10 9.84
N THR A 247 -14.05 -6.37 10.19
CA THR A 247 -13.26 -6.81 11.36
C THR A 247 -11.77 -6.57 11.23
N THR A 248 -11.28 -6.37 10.00
CA THR A 248 -9.87 -6.07 9.69
C THR A 248 -9.64 -4.61 9.27
N ALA A 249 -10.60 -3.72 9.53
CA ALA A 249 -10.51 -2.32 9.14
C ALA A 249 -9.27 -1.65 9.74
N VAL A 250 -8.61 -0.77 8.98
CA VAL A 250 -7.44 -0.02 9.47
C VAL A 250 -7.73 0.74 10.77
N THR A 251 -8.96 1.22 10.97
CA THR A 251 -9.40 1.96 12.16
C THR A 251 -9.45 1.12 13.44
N ARG A 252 -9.28 -0.20 13.36
CA ARG A 252 -9.24 -1.10 14.52
C ARG A 252 -7.84 -1.29 15.10
N TYR A 253 -6.81 -0.79 14.42
CA TYR A 253 -5.41 -0.90 14.84
C TYR A 253 -4.85 0.43 15.30
#